data_AF-A0A6G8Q3U9-F1
#
_entry.id   AF-A0A6G8Q3U9-F1
#
_cell.length_a   1.000
_cell.length_b   1.000
_cell.length_c   1.000
_cell.angle_alpha   90.00
_cell.angle_beta   90.00
_cell.angle_gamma   90.00
#
_symmetry.space_group_name_H-M   'P 1'
#
loop_
_entity.id
_entity.type
_entity.pdbx_description
1 polymer ?
#
loop_
_entity_poly.entity_id
_entity_poly.type
_entity_poly.pdbx_seq_one_letter_code
_entity_poly.pdbx_strand_id
1 'polypeptide(L)'
;MAIPDGFEQAYDGLVGLVGRVAAGRIREEVLREEADAWRREDCRGAASLAEAATGALRYELASRGAREGPDSVSEEMRALGRILAALGPPKTAGEHQIAEVALAEEFRRNNPNARGFRMGELGILFEPTNDREGAVHFSVSHPSRYPTWEELLRARHAPGGPPPHLWAWLPKPGTEPGMNPNTLHLHLFPPEGLVG
;
A
#
# COMPACT_ATOMS: atom_id res chain seq x y z
N MET A 1 13.18 10.57 -22.53
CA MET A 1 12.77 10.41 -21.12
C MET A 1 12.42 8.94 -20.98
N ALA A 2 13.11 8.19 -20.12
CA ALA A 2 12.81 6.76 -19.95
C ALA A 2 11.48 6.64 -19.20
N ILE A 3 10.61 5.74 -19.67
CA ILE A 3 9.41 5.35 -18.94
C ILE A 3 9.88 4.70 -17.63
N PRO A 4 9.36 5.10 -16.45
CA PRO A 4 9.74 4.47 -15.19
C PRO A 4 9.51 2.95 -15.24
N ASP A 5 10.45 2.18 -14.72
CA ASP A 5 10.31 0.72 -14.62
C ASP A 5 8.98 0.35 -13.95
N GLY A 6 8.12 -0.39 -14.66
CA GLY A 6 6.82 -0.83 -14.17
C GLY A 6 5.63 0.09 -14.50
N PHE A 7 5.84 1.26 -15.12
CA PHE A 7 4.72 2.11 -15.54
C PHE A 7 3.81 1.43 -16.58
N GLU A 8 4.38 0.76 -17.59
CA GLU A 8 3.60 0.06 -18.62
C GLU A 8 2.68 -0.99 -17.99
N GLN A 9 3.21 -1.78 -17.05
CA GLN A 9 2.43 -2.76 -16.30
C GLN A 9 1.29 -2.12 -15.51
N ALA A 10 1.58 -1.05 -14.76
CA ALA A 10 0.57 -0.29 -14.02
C ALA A 10 -0.52 0.29 -14.95
N TYR A 11 -0.11 0.80 -16.11
CA TYR A 11 -1.00 1.38 -17.11
C TYR A 11 -1.90 0.33 -17.75
N ASP A 12 -1.32 -0.75 -18.28
CA ASP A 12 -2.05 -1.82 -18.96
C ASP A 12 -3.00 -2.54 -18.00
N GLY A 13 -2.57 -2.77 -16.75
CA GLY A 13 -3.43 -3.28 -15.68
C GLY A 13 -4.64 -2.38 -15.42
N LEU A 14 -4.43 -1.05 -15.39
CA LEU A 14 -5.52 -0.09 -15.20
C LEU A 14 -6.47 -0.07 -16.39
N VAL A 15 -5.95 -0.08 -17.63
CA VAL A 15 -6.73 -0.16 -18.86
C VAL A 15 -7.62 -1.40 -18.85
N GLY A 16 -7.04 -2.56 -18.52
CA GLY A 16 -7.77 -3.82 -18.40
C GLY A 16 -8.86 -3.76 -17.32
N LEU A 17 -8.55 -3.20 -16.15
CA LEU A 17 -9.52 -3.03 -15.07
C LEU A 17 -10.68 -2.10 -15.48
N VAL A 18 -10.39 -0.93 -16.04
CA VAL A 18 -11.39 0.02 -16.55
C VAL A 18 -12.28 -0.63 -17.60
N GLY A 19 -11.71 -1.37 -18.55
CA GLY A 19 -12.48 -2.08 -19.58
C GLY A 19 -13.43 -3.13 -19.00
N ARG A 20 -13.00 -3.87 -17.97
CA ARG A 20 -13.87 -4.84 -17.26
C ARG A 20 -14.99 -4.16 -16.49
N VAL A 21 -14.71 -3.05 -15.79
CA VAL A 21 -15.73 -2.29 -15.04
C VAL A 21 -16.74 -1.63 -15.99
N ALA A 22 -16.28 -1.00 -17.07
CA ALA A 22 -17.14 -0.36 -18.07
C ALA A 22 -18.05 -1.38 -18.78
N ALA A 23 -17.55 -2.59 -19.02
CA ALA A 23 -18.34 -3.69 -19.57
C ALA A 23 -19.27 -4.38 -18.56
N GLY A 24 -19.34 -3.91 -17.30
CA GLY A 24 -20.16 -4.50 -16.25
C GLY A 24 -19.71 -5.89 -15.78
N ARG A 25 -18.46 -6.27 -16.06
CA ARG A 25 -17.91 -7.60 -15.71
C ARG A 25 -17.41 -7.70 -14.26
N ILE A 26 -17.31 -6.57 -13.57
CA ILE A 26 -16.92 -6.49 -12.16
C ILE A 26 -18.11 -5.98 -11.37
N ARG A 27 -18.51 -6.74 -10.35
CA ARG A 27 -19.60 -6.37 -9.44
C ARG A 27 -19.08 -5.34 -8.43
N GLU A 28 -19.94 -4.42 -7.99
CA GLU A 28 -19.56 -3.34 -7.06
C GLU A 28 -18.93 -3.87 -5.77
N GLU A 29 -19.44 -4.99 -5.26
CA GLU A 29 -18.96 -5.63 -4.03
C GLU A 29 -17.50 -6.12 -4.08
N VAL A 30 -16.97 -6.46 -5.27
CA VAL A 30 -15.58 -6.92 -5.45
C VAL A 30 -14.69 -5.84 -6.09
N LEU A 31 -15.25 -4.69 -6.47
CA LEU A 31 -14.51 -3.62 -7.15
C LEU A 31 -13.34 -3.12 -6.32
N ARG A 32 -13.53 -2.98 -5.01
CA ARG A 32 -12.45 -2.58 -4.09
C ARG A 32 -11.31 -3.59 -4.10
N GLU A 33 -11.61 -4.88 -4.04
CA GLU A 33 -10.61 -5.94 -4.02
C GLU A 33 -9.79 -5.96 -5.31
N GLU A 34 -10.45 -5.83 -6.46
CA GLU A 34 -9.83 -5.75 -7.79
C GLU A 34 -8.98 -4.48 -7.96
N ALA A 35 -9.46 -3.34 -7.46
CA ALA A 35 -8.72 -2.09 -7.51
C ALA A 35 -7.49 -2.14 -6.59
N ASP A 36 -7.65 -2.69 -5.38
CA ASP A 36 -6.52 -2.90 -4.47
C ASP A 36 -5.52 -3.91 -5.04
N ALA A 37 -5.97 -4.97 -5.73
CA ALA A 37 -5.11 -5.92 -6.43
C ALA A 37 -4.30 -5.23 -7.52
N TRP A 38 -4.93 -4.41 -8.38
CA TRP A 38 -4.21 -3.60 -9.37
C TRP A 38 -3.13 -2.71 -8.72
N ARG A 39 -3.46 -2.03 -7.62
CA ARG A 39 -2.48 -1.19 -6.89
C ARG A 39 -1.34 -2.04 -6.32
N ARG A 40 -1.62 -3.23 -5.80
CA ARG A 40 -0.61 -4.11 -5.19
C ARG A 40 0.27 -4.77 -6.25
N GLU A 41 -0.32 -5.33 -7.29
CA GLU A 41 0.35 -6.20 -8.25
C GLU A 41 0.92 -5.39 -9.41
N ASP A 42 0.08 -4.65 -10.12
CA ASP A 42 0.49 -3.92 -11.31
C ASP A 42 1.27 -2.65 -10.98
N CYS A 43 0.87 -1.94 -9.93
CA CYS A 43 1.62 -0.79 -9.41
C CYS A 43 2.68 -1.19 -8.39
N ARG A 44 2.83 -2.49 -8.09
CA ARG A 44 3.79 -3.04 -7.12
C ARG A 44 3.65 -2.41 -5.72
N GLY A 45 2.45 -1.96 -5.37
CA GLY A 45 2.16 -1.25 -4.13
C GLY A 45 2.62 0.21 -4.10
N ALA A 46 3.23 0.73 -5.17
CA ALA A 46 3.70 2.12 -5.23
C ALA A 46 2.55 3.07 -5.58
N ALA A 47 2.25 4.01 -4.68
CA ALA A 47 1.25 5.04 -4.89
C ALA A 47 1.61 5.95 -6.08
N SER A 48 2.90 6.27 -6.22
CA SER A 48 3.41 7.11 -7.32
C SER A 48 3.19 6.49 -8.71
N LEU A 49 3.34 5.18 -8.86
CA LEU A 49 3.03 4.47 -10.11
C LEU A 49 1.53 4.48 -10.39
N ALA A 50 0.70 4.22 -9.37
CA ALA A 50 -0.76 4.25 -9.50
C ALA A 50 -1.26 5.64 -9.92
N GLU A 51 -0.71 6.71 -9.34
CA GLU A 51 -1.01 8.10 -9.69
C GLU A 51 -0.60 8.43 -11.13
N ALA A 52 0.60 8.02 -11.55
CA ALA A 52 1.09 8.24 -12.91
C ALA A 52 0.20 7.53 -13.95
N ALA A 53 -0.13 6.25 -13.74
CA ALA A 53 -0.98 5.47 -14.63
C ALA A 53 -2.39 6.06 -14.73
N THR A 54 -2.97 6.44 -13.59
CA THR A 54 -4.28 7.11 -13.52
C THR A 54 -4.29 8.43 -14.29
N GLY A 55 -3.26 9.26 -14.08
CA GLY A 55 -3.12 10.54 -14.76
C GLY A 55 -3.03 10.38 -16.28
N ALA A 56 -2.22 9.43 -16.74
CA ALA A 56 -2.06 9.11 -18.15
C ALA A 56 -3.39 8.64 -18.79
N LEU A 57 -4.09 7.69 -18.15
CA LEU A 57 -5.32 7.14 -18.72
C LEU A 57 -6.43 8.20 -18.74
N ARG A 58 -6.55 9.01 -17.68
CA ARG A 58 -7.50 10.11 -17.64
C ARG A 58 -7.26 11.11 -18.77
N TYR A 59 -5.99 11.42 -19.06
CA TYR A 59 -5.63 12.30 -20.18
C TYR A 59 -5.98 11.68 -21.54
N GLU A 60 -5.71 10.38 -21.73
CA GLU A 60 -6.06 9.67 -22.97
C GLU A 60 -7.57 9.68 -23.21
N LEU A 61 -8.37 9.29 -22.21
CA LEU A 61 -9.83 9.26 -22.31
C LEU A 61 -10.40 10.66 -22.58
N ALA A 62 -9.91 11.69 -21.88
CA ALA A 62 -10.34 13.06 -22.12
C ALA A 62 -10.00 13.54 -23.54
N SER A 63 -8.81 13.19 -24.04
CA SER A 63 -8.38 13.50 -25.39
C SER A 63 -9.22 12.78 -26.45
N ARG A 64 -9.61 11.52 -26.21
CA ARG A 64 -10.51 10.76 -27.09
C ARG A 64 -11.91 11.37 -27.11
N GLY A 65 -12.48 11.67 -25.95
CA GLY A 65 -13.78 12.35 -25.85
C GLY A 65 -13.81 13.71 -26.54
N ALA A 66 -12.70 14.45 -26.54
CA ALA A 66 -12.58 15.71 -27.27
C ALA A 66 -12.54 15.53 -28.81
N ARG A 67 -12.02 14.40 -29.30
CA ARG A 67 -11.92 14.10 -30.75
C ARG A 67 -13.17 13.42 -31.30
N GLU A 68 -13.75 12.50 -30.54
CA GLU A 68 -14.79 11.57 -30.99
C GLU A 68 -16.18 11.87 -30.39
N GLY A 69 -16.25 12.80 -29.42
CA GLY A 69 -17.47 13.18 -28.70
C GLY A 69 -17.55 12.54 -27.30
N PRO A 70 -18.23 13.20 -26.33
CA PRO A 70 -18.22 12.78 -24.92
C PRO A 70 -18.82 11.38 -24.68
N ASP A 71 -19.74 10.95 -25.54
CA ASP A 71 -20.39 9.65 -25.41
C ASP A 71 -19.44 8.47 -25.66
N SER A 72 -18.38 8.68 -26.45
CA SER A 72 -17.41 7.64 -26.87
C SER A 72 -16.57 7.05 -25.74
N VAL A 73 -16.48 7.73 -24.59
CA VAL A 73 -15.68 7.33 -23.42
C VAL A 73 -16.42 7.45 -22.09
N SER A 74 -17.72 7.73 -22.16
CA SER A 74 -18.49 8.09 -20.97
C SER A 74 -18.52 6.96 -19.94
N GLU A 75 -18.57 5.71 -20.38
CA GLU A 75 -18.53 4.53 -19.52
C GLU A 75 -17.12 4.26 -18.96
N GLU A 76 -16.06 4.36 -19.76
CA GLU A 76 -14.68 4.20 -19.27
C GLU A 76 -14.30 5.28 -18.27
N MET A 77 -14.73 6.53 -18.49
CA MET A 77 -14.51 7.62 -17.55
C MET A 77 -15.28 7.41 -16.24
N ARG A 78 -16.53 6.91 -16.29
CA ARG A 78 -17.31 6.51 -15.10
C ARG A 78 -16.65 5.35 -14.36
N ALA A 79 -16.18 4.34 -15.11
CA ALA A 79 -15.47 3.19 -14.57
C ALA A 79 -14.18 3.60 -13.85
N LEU A 80 -13.36 4.46 -14.45
CA LEU A 80 -12.18 5.03 -13.81
C LEU A 80 -12.55 5.77 -12.52
N GLY A 81 -13.62 6.59 -12.56
CA GLY A 81 -14.13 7.26 -11.36
C GLY A 81 -14.52 6.31 -10.23
N ARG A 82 -15.20 5.19 -10.55
CA ARG A 82 -15.58 4.15 -9.57
C ARG A 82 -14.36 3.44 -8.99
N ILE A 83 -13.37 3.10 -9.81
CA ILE A 83 -12.10 2.48 -9.36
C ILE A 83 -11.39 3.39 -8.37
N LEU A 84 -11.24 4.69 -8.68
CA LEU A 84 -10.58 5.65 -7.81
C LEU A 84 -11.36 5.89 -6.51
N ALA A 85 -12.70 5.91 -6.58
CA ALA A 85 -13.53 5.99 -5.38
C ALA A 85 -13.38 4.75 -4.49
N ALA A 86 -13.26 3.56 -5.09
CA ALA A 86 -13.07 2.30 -4.36
C ALA A 86 -11.72 2.24 -3.62
N LEU A 87 -10.66 2.79 -4.24
CA LEU A 87 -9.31 2.92 -3.67
C LEU A 87 -9.20 3.96 -2.54
N GLY A 88 -10.10 4.95 -2.53
CA GLY A 88 -10.04 6.10 -1.63
C GLY A 88 -9.08 7.18 -2.12
N PRO A 89 -9.10 8.37 -1.50
CA PRO A 89 -8.28 9.50 -1.93
C PRO A 89 -6.77 9.21 -1.74
N PRO A 90 -5.90 9.64 -2.68
CA PRO A 90 -4.46 9.68 -2.45
C PRO A 90 -4.17 10.65 -1.30
N LYS A 91 -3.42 10.20 -0.31
CA LYS A 91 -3.18 10.98 0.92
C LYS A 91 -1.97 11.89 0.76
N THR A 92 -2.12 13.15 1.16
CA THR A 92 -1.10 14.19 1.03
C THR A 92 0.01 14.03 2.07
N ALA A 93 1.20 14.55 1.72
CA ALA A 93 2.44 14.38 2.47
C ALA A 93 2.43 14.87 3.94
N GLY A 94 1.39 15.59 4.38
CA GLY A 94 1.21 16.05 5.76
C GLY A 94 0.77 14.99 6.76
N GLU A 95 0.26 13.83 6.31
CA GLU A 95 -0.19 12.73 7.18
C GLU A 95 0.96 11.81 7.67
N HIS A 96 2.21 12.17 7.38
CA HIS A 96 3.35 11.29 7.63
C HIS A 96 4.15 11.61 8.90
N GLN A 97 3.65 12.47 9.79
CA GLN A 97 4.26 12.61 11.10
C GLN A 97 4.04 11.32 11.89
N ILE A 98 5.13 10.68 12.29
CA ILE A 98 5.07 9.49 13.15
C ILE A 98 5.00 9.96 14.60
N ALA A 99 3.98 9.50 15.32
CA ALA A 99 3.82 9.73 16.74
C ALA A 99 3.74 8.40 17.48
N GLU A 100 4.47 8.27 18.59
CA GLU A 100 4.30 7.14 19.51
C GLU A 100 2.95 7.24 20.21
N VAL A 101 2.26 6.11 20.35
CA VAL A 101 0.94 6.01 20.99
C VAL A 101 0.95 4.93 22.06
N ALA A 102 0.13 5.14 23.10
CA ALA A 102 -0.03 4.16 24.16
C ALA A 102 -0.69 2.87 23.62
N LEU A 103 -0.09 1.73 23.95
CA LEU A 103 -0.68 0.43 23.71
C LEU A 103 -1.67 0.08 24.84
N ALA A 104 -2.68 -0.73 24.51
CA ALA A 104 -3.64 -1.25 25.47
C ALA A 104 -2.92 -1.92 26.65
N GLU A 105 -3.43 -1.70 27.86
CA GLU A 105 -2.77 -2.15 29.09
C GLU A 105 -2.65 -3.68 29.18
N GLU A 106 -3.65 -4.40 28.68
CA GLU A 106 -3.61 -5.86 28.55
C GLU A 106 -2.47 -6.33 27.63
N PHE A 107 -2.29 -5.65 26.48
CA PHE A 107 -1.20 -5.96 25.56
C PHE A 107 0.17 -5.67 26.19
N ARG A 108 0.32 -4.50 26.85
CA ARG A 108 1.58 -4.14 27.53
C ARG A 108 1.95 -5.08 28.66
N ARG A 109 0.97 -5.68 29.36
CA ARG A 109 1.25 -6.67 30.42
C ARG A 109 1.97 -7.90 29.89
N ASN A 110 1.59 -8.36 28.69
CA ASN A 110 2.22 -9.52 28.06
C ASN A 110 3.48 -9.12 27.27
N ASN A 111 3.53 -7.89 26.77
CA ASN A 111 4.59 -7.36 25.92
C ASN A 111 5.12 -6.02 26.45
N PRO A 112 5.86 -6.02 27.58
CA PRO A 112 6.23 -4.80 28.30
C PRO A 112 7.16 -3.86 27.51
N ASN A 113 7.90 -4.41 26.55
CA ASN A 113 8.82 -3.66 25.70
C ASN A 113 8.22 -3.31 24.33
N ALA A 114 6.96 -3.64 24.07
CA ALA A 114 6.31 -3.29 22.83
C ALA A 114 5.98 -1.80 22.77
N ARG A 115 6.09 -1.24 21.56
CA ARG A 115 5.85 0.17 21.25
C ARG A 115 4.86 0.28 20.10
N GLY A 116 3.89 1.18 20.26
CA GLY A 116 2.89 1.48 19.24
C GLY A 116 3.15 2.86 18.64
N PHE A 117 2.94 3.00 17.34
CA PHE A 117 3.02 4.29 16.65
C PHE A 117 1.85 4.48 15.71
N ARG A 118 1.58 5.75 15.39
CA ARG A 118 0.66 6.14 14.32
C ARG A 118 1.35 7.01 13.30
N MET A 119 1.00 6.78 12.03
CA MET A 119 1.37 7.63 10.90
C MET A 119 0.11 7.87 10.08
N GLY A 120 -0.59 8.98 10.35
CA GLY A 120 -1.94 9.20 9.85
C GLY A 120 -2.89 8.09 10.36
N GLU A 121 -3.52 7.38 9.43
CA GLU A 121 -4.40 6.25 9.73
C GLU A 121 -3.68 4.92 9.99
N LEU A 122 -2.38 4.84 9.69
CA LEU A 122 -1.61 3.62 9.88
C LEU A 122 -1.36 3.36 11.37
N GLY A 123 -1.60 2.12 11.78
CA GLY A 123 -1.13 1.58 13.05
C GLY A 123 0.18 0.83 12.83
N ILE A 124 1.20 1.16 13.61
CA ILE A 124 2.51 0.52 13.54
C ILE A 124 2.79 -0.10 14.91
N LEU A 125 3.15 -1.38 14.94
CA LEU A 125 3.53 -2.09 16.15
C LEU A 125 4.97 -2.60 16.01
N PHE A 126 5.75 -2.35 17.05
CA PHE A 126 7.09 -2.90 17.22
C PHE A 126 7.12 -3.68 18.54
N GLU A 127 7.35 -4.98 18.46
CA GLU A 127 7.29 -5.89 19.60
C GLU A 127 8.55 -6.76 19.61
N PRO A 128 9.45 -6.60 20.58
CA PRO A 128 10.54 -7.55 20.79
C PRO A 128 9.98 -8.93 21.09
N THR A 129 10.40 -9.95 20.35
CA THR A 129 9.94 -11.33 20.56
C THR A 129 10.86 -12.07 21.53
N ASN A 130 10.30 -12.97 22.33
CA ASN A 130 11.07 -13.79 23.27
C ASN A 130 11.79 -14.98 22.60
N ASP A 131 11.53 -15.24 21.32
CA ASP A 131 12.04 -16.42 20.61
C ASP A 131 13.56 -16.40 20.41
N ARG A 132 14.15 -15.21 20.30
CA ARG A 132 15.59 -15.00 20.14
C ARG A 132 15.97 -13.59 20.57
N GLU A 133 17.12 -13.46 21.23
CA GLU A 133 17.68 -12.14 21.56
C GLU A 133 17.82 -11.28 20.29
N GLY A 134 17.26 -10.07 20.32
CA GLY A 134 17.25 -9.14 19.19
C GLY A 134 16.18 -9.41 18.12
N ALA A 135 15.36 -10.45 18.26
CA ALA A 135 14.25 -10.70 17.34
C ALA A 135 13.04 -9.80 17.64
N VAL A 136 12.35 -9.38 16.57
CA VAL A 136 11.29 -8.37 16.63
C VAL A 136 10.14 -8.76 15.70
N HIS A 137 8.92 -8.64 16.19
CA HIS A 137 7.71 -8.58 15.40
C HIS A 137 7.43 -7.12 15.03
N PHE A 138 7.36 -6.84 13.73
CA PHE A 138 7.00 -5.54 13.19
C PHE A 138 5.74 -5.69 12.33
N SER A 139 4.72 -4.91 12.64
CA SER A 139 3.51 -4.88 11.80
C SER A 139 3.07 -3.46 11.48
N VAL A 140 2.52 -3.31 10.27
CA VAL A 140 1.95 -2.06 9.78
C VAL A 140 0.57 -2.38 9.23
N SER A 141 -0.43 -1.74 9.78
CA SER A 141 -1.84 -1.99 9.47
C SER A 141 -2.53 -0.69 9.05
N HIS A 142 -3.55 -0.82 8.20
CA HIS A 142 -4.43 0.27 7.84
C HIS A 142 -5.90 -0.20 7.96
N PRO A 143 -6.83 0.65 8.41
CA PRO A 143 -8.20 0.22 8.72
C PRO A 143 -9.00 -0.31 7.53
N SER A 144 -8.67 0.12 6.30
CA SER A 144 -9.53 -0.12 5.13
C SER A 144 -8.85 -0.66 3.87
N ARG A 145 -7.52 -0.76 3.83
CA ARG A 145 -6.75 -1.17 2.64
C ARG A 145 -5.38 -1.68 3.03
N TYR A 146 -4.64 -2.34 2.15
CA TYR A 146 -3.23 -2.64 2.41
C TYR A 146 -2.37 -1.35 2.41
N PRO A 147 -1.36 -1.22 3.31
CA PRO A 147 -0.43 -0.09 3.29
C PRO A 147 0.32 0.00 1.94
N THR A 148 0.56 1.22 1.45
CA THR A 148 1.36 1.42 0.23
C THR A 148 2.84 1.19 0.51
N TRP A 149 3.62 0.97 -0.53
CA TRP A 149 5.05 0.82 -0.40
C TRP A 149 5.71 2.05 0.23
N GLU A 150 5.34 3.25 -0.20
CA GLU A 150 5.85 4.50 0.37
C GLU A 150 5.50 4.65 1.86
N GLU A 151 4.32 4.19 2.27
CA GLU A 151 3.92 4.14 3.67
C GLU A 151 4.77 3.16 4.47
N LEU A 152 5.00 1.96 3.95
CA LEU A 152 5.87 0.96 4.58
C LEU A 152 7.32 1.47 4.71
N LEU A 153 7.84 2.12 3.66
CA LEU A 153 9.17 2.74 3.67
C LEU A 153 9.27 3.88 4.70
N ARG A 154 8.18 4.57 5.04
CA ARG A 154 8.21 5.59 6.09
C ARG A 154 8.03 4.97 7.48
N ALA A 155 7.09 4.05 7.63
CA ALA A 155 6.74 3.39 8.89
C ALA A 155 7.93 2.67 9.54
N ARG A 156 8.87 2.13 8.76
CA ARG A 156 10.10 1.50 9.28
C ARG A 156 10.94 2.39 10.20
N HIS A 157 10.80 3.71 10.08
CA HIS A 157 11.57 4.69 10.86
C HIS A 157 10.91 5.01 12.21
N ALA A 158 9.69 4.52 12.44
CA ALA A 158 8.92 4.77 13.65
C ALA A 158 9.67 4.50 14.97
N PRO A 159 10.43 3.40 15.14
CA PRO A 159 11.12 3.14 16.41
C PRO A 159 12.29 4.09 16.73
N GLY A 160 12.63 5.05 15.87
CA GLY A 160 13.69 6.04 16.10
C GLY A 160 14.98 5.81 15.30
N GLY A 161 14.90 5.03 14.22
CA GLY A 161 16.01 4.69 13.34
C GLY A 161 16.15 3.18 13.13
N PRO A 162 16.58 2.71 11.95
CA PRO A 162 16.58 1.29 11.64
C PRO A 162 17.73 0.56 12.36
N PRO A 163 17.50 -0.67 12.86
CA PRO A 163 18.50 -1.72 12.73
C PRO A 163 18.86 -1.84 11.23
N PRO A 164 20.14 -1.73 10.82
CA PRO A 164 20.56 -1.68 9.41
C PRO A 164 20.07 -2.82 8.51
N HIS A 165 19.59 -3.91 9.09
CA HIS A 165 19.11 -5.09 8.37
C HIS A 165 17.62 -5.03 7.98
N LEU A 166 16.79 -4.15 8.56
CA LEU A 166 15.35 -4.07 8.27
C LEU A 166 15.04 -3.84 6.77
N TRP A 167 15.97 -3.18 6.06
CA TRP A 167 15.92 -2.95 4.61
C TRP A 167 15.91 -4.23 3.77
N ALA A 168 16.61 -5.27 4.20
CA ALA A 168 16.69 -6.53 3.46
C ALA A 168 15.42 -7.40 3.63
N TRP A 169 14.53 -7.00 4.54
CA TRP A 169 13.45 -7.84 5.05
C TRP A 169 12.07 -7.30 4.70
N LEU A 170 11.98 -6.09 4.16
CA LEU A 170 10.74 -5.65 3.53
C LEU A 170 10.49 -6.55 2.30
N PRO A 171 9.26 -7.06 2.14
CA PRO A 171 8.91 -7.84 0.97
C PRO A 171 9.16 -7.03 -0.30
N LYS A 172 9.42 -7.71 -1.41
CA LYS A 172 9.50 -7.01 -2.69
C LYS A 172 8.17 -6.28 -2.94
N PRO A 173 8.20 -5.08 -3.53
CA PRO A 173 7.01 -4.41 -4.04
C PRO A 173 6.08 -5.42 -4.76
N GLY A 174 4.83 -5.53 -4.31
CA GLY A 174 3.84 -6.48 -4.86
C GLY A 174 3.86 -7.92 -4.33
N THR A 175 4.71 -8.24 -3.36
CA THR A 175 4.62 -9.51 -2.61
C THR A 175 3.94 -9.27 -1.27
N GLU A 176 2.85 -9.99 -1.01
CA GLU A 176 2.16 -9.96 0.29
C GLU A 176 2.83 -10.95 1.26
N PRO A 177 3.18 -10.52 2.47
CA PRO A 177 3.30 -11.40 3.62
C PRO A 177 2.19 -11.03 4.60
N GLY A 178 1.09 -11.77 4.61
CA GLY A 178 0.06 -11.47 5.60
C GLY A 178 -1.14 -12.40 5.63
N MET A 179 -1.34 -13.02 6.80
CA MET A 179 -2.50 -13.85 7.17
C MET A 179 -3.75 -13.02 7.55
N ASN A 180 -3.64 -11.69 7.64
CA ASN A 180 -4.73 -10.76 7.97
C ASN A 180 -4.90 -9.71 6.87
N PRO A 181 -6.15 -9.38 6.47
CA PRO A 181 -6.38 -8.33 5.49
C PRO A 181 -5.81 -6.99 5.99
N ASN A 182 -5.25 -6.20 5.06
CA ASN A 182 -4.79 -4.83 5.29
C ASN A 182 -3.59 -4.66 6.25
N THR A 183 -2.83 -5.73 6.51
CA THR A 183 -1.69 -5.68 7.44
C THR A 183 -0.47 -6.39 6.86
N LEU A 184 0.67 -5.70 6.91
CA LEU A 184 1.99 -6.32 6.74
C LEU A 184 2.45 -6.87 8.10
N HIS A 185 2.85 -8.13 8.14
CA HIS A 185 3.52 -8.73 9.31
C HIS A 185 4.94 -9.17 8.95
N LEU A 186 5.92 -8.77 9.74
CA LEU A 186 7.31 -9.17 9.60
C LEU A 186 7.85 -9.68 10.93
N HIS A 187 8.44 -10.88 10.87
CA HIS A 187 9.22 -11.44 11.96
C HIS A 187 10.69 -11.26 11.57
N LEU A 188 11.38 -10.41 12.32
CA LEU A 188 12.77 -10.06 12.09
C LEU A 188 13.63 -10.83 13.08
N PHE A 189 14.59 -11.60 12.58
CA PHE A 189 15.54 -12.36 13.38
C PHE A 189 16.95 -11.84 13.10
N PRO A 190 17.77 -11.55 14.12
CA PRO A 190 19.14 -11.15 13.86
C PRO A 190 19.88 -12.28 13.11
N PRO A 191 20.74 -11.96 12.13
CA PRO A 191 21.61 -12.96 11.50
C PRO A 191 22.44 -13.68 12.55
N GLU A 192 22.75 -14.96 12.32
CA GLU A 192 23.72 -15.68 13.15
C GLU A 192 25.06 -14.93 13.16
N GLY A 193 25.59 -14.63 14.36
CA GLY A 193 26.90 -13.99 14.55
C GLY A 193 26.91 -12.46 14.72
N LEU A 194 25.75 -11.80 14.81
CA LEU A 194 25.63 -10.36 15.08
C LEU A 194 25.10 -10.06 16.50
N VAL A 195 25.38 -10.93 17.47
CA VAL A 195 25.20 -10.62 18.90
C VAL A 195 26.59 -10.27 19.43
N GLY A 196 26.82 -8.97 19.65
CA GLY A 196 28.05 -8.41 20.21
C GLY A 196 27.74 -7.10 20.91
#